data_AF-A0A5S3VXA5-F1
#
_entry.id   AF-A0A5S3VXA5-F1
#
_cell.length_a   1.000
_cell.length_b   1.000
_cell.length_c   1.000
_cell.angle_alpha   90.00
_cell.angle_beta   90.00
_cell.angle_gamma   90.00
#
_symmetry.space_group_name_H-M   'P 1'
#
loop_
_entity.id
_entity.type
_entity.pdbx_description
1 polymer ?
#
loop_
_entity_poly.entity_id
_entity_poly.type
_entity_poly.pdbx_seq_one_letter_code
_entity_poly.pdbx_strand_id
1 'polypeptide(L)'
;MWRLLLHKFIHIDMDAFFASVEIRDRPEISHNPVAVIGTVSRSPVLATCNYTARAVGLRSAMLLSDALIICPDLITFPARMELYRSVIPVIIEDA
;
A
#
# COMPACT_ATOMS: atom_id res chain seq x y z
N MET A 1 42.86 -0.32 18.81
CA MET A 1 43.27 0.13 17.47
C MET A 1 42.13 -0.19 16.50
N TRP A 2 41.39 0.85 16.11
CA TRP A 2 40.38 1.00 15.04
C TRP A 2 39.57 -0.24 14.58
N ARG A 3 38.28 -0.27 14.98
CA ARG A 3 37.25 -1.14 14.40
C ARG A 3 36.76 -0.51 13.09
N LEU A 4 37.21 -1.05 11.96
CA LEU A 4 36.71 -0.70 10.63
C LEU A 4 35.27 -1.22 10.50
N LEU A 5 34.28 -0.38 10.78
CA LEU A 5 32.91 -0.59 10.33
C LEU A 5 32.78 -0.03 8.89
N LEU A 6 33.19 -0.83 7.91
CA LEU A 6 33.06 -0.54 6.48
C LEU A 6 31.88 -1.34 5.89
N HIS A 7 30.70 -1.25 6.48
CA HIS A 7 29.48 -1.85 5.92
C HIS A 7 28.46 -0.76 5.62
N LYS A 8 27.99 -0.74 4.37
CA LYS A 8 26.90 0.12 3.91
C LYS A 8 25.65 -0.73 3.87
N PHE A 9 24.62 -0.30 4.58
CA PHE A 9 23.30 -0.93 4.58
C PHE A 9 22.33 -0.02 3.85
N ILE A 10 21.53 -0.58 2.94
CA ILE A 10 20.50 0.12 2.19
C ILE A 10 19.17 -0.54 2.54
N HIS A 11 18.15 0.27 2.81
CA HIS A 11 16.78 -0.16 3.04
C HIS A 11 15.92 0.40 1.90
N ILE A 12 15.17 -0.47 1.25
CA ILE A 12 14.27 -0.13 0.16
C ILE A 12 12.86 -0.50 0.62
N ASP A 13 11.96 0.48 0.60
CA ASP A 13 10.55 0.33 0.97
C ASP A 13 9.69 0.88 -0.17
N MET A 14 8.64 0.15 -0.53
CA MET A 14 7.80 0.51 -1.67
C MET A 14 6.66 1.44 -1.24
N ASP A 15 6.56 2.57 -1.92
CA ASP A 15 5.53 3.58 -1.69
C ASP A 15 4.12 3.03 -1.86
N ALA A 16 3.37 2.95 -0.75
CA ALA A 16 1.98 2.49 -0.71
C ALA A 16 1.73 1.19 -1.51
N PHE A 17 2.69 0.25 -1.45
CA PHE A 17 2.88 -0.86 -2.39
C PHE A 17 1.60 -1.45 -3.01
N PHE A 18 0.68 -2.03 -2.23
CA PHE A 18 -0.50 -2.67 -2.81
C PHE A 18 -1.43 -1.67 -3.53
N ALA A 19 -1.64 -0.48 -2.99
CA ALA A 19 -2.46 0.54 -3.65
C ALA A 19 -1.79 1.02 -4.95
N SER A 20 -0.46 1.18 -4.95
CA SER A 20 0.30 1.56 -6.14
C SER A 20 0.21 0.51 -7.25
N VAL A 21 0.25 -0.78 -6.91
CA VAL A 21 0.03 -1.87 -7.89
C VAL A 21 -1.40 -1.84 -8.46
N GLU A 22 -2.41 -1.62 -7.61
CA GLU A 22 -3.80 -1.52 -8.08
C GLU A 22 -4.05 -0.32 -9.00
N ILE A 23 -3.42 0.82 -8.73
CA ILE A 23 -3.49 2.04 -9.55
C ILE A 23 -2.71 1.88 -10.86
N ARG A 24 -1.53 1.23 -10.84
CA ARG A 24 -0.75 0.97 -12.05
C ARG A 24 -1.57 0.25 -13.12
N ASP A 25 -2.34 -0.76 -12.71
CA ASP A 25 -3.18 -1.53 -13.61
C ASP A 25 -4.49 -0.80 -13.99
N ARG A 26 -4.81 0.34 -13.34
CA ARG A 26 -6.03 1.15 -13.49
C ARG A 26 -5.70 2.64 -13.46
N PRO A 27 -5.07 3.18 -14.51
CA PRO A 27 -4.62 4.57 -14.53
C PRO A 27 -5.77 5.59 -14.33
N GLU A 28 -7.01 5.20 -14.65
CA GLU A 28 -8.21 6.03 -14.50
C GLU A 28 -8.52 6.43 -13.06
N ILE A 29 -8.01 5.70 -12.06
CA ILE A 29 -8.20 6.00 -10.63
C ILE A 29 -6.97 6.62 -9.95
N SER A 30 -5.97 7.02 -10.73
CA SER A 30 -4.68 7.53 -10.21
C SER A 30 -4.80 8.77 -9.31
N HIS A 31 -5.87 9.55 -9.46
CA HIS A 31 -6.14 10.74 -8.65
C HIS A 31 -7.18 10.53 -7.55
N ASN A 32 -7.76 9.33 -7.43
CA ASN A 32 -8.79 9.03 -6.44
C ASN A 32 -8.20 8.53 -5.12
N PRO A 33 -8.92 8.64 -3.99
CA PRO A 33 -8.57 7.92 -2.76
C PRO A 33 -8.76 6.41 -2.98
N VAL A 34 -7.69 5.63 -2.79
CA VAL A 34 -7.67 4.18 -3.02
C VAL A 34 -7.14 3.45 -1.80
N ALA A 35 -7.80 2.37 -1.40
CA ALA A 35 -7.35 1.47 -0.36
C ALA A 35 -7.45 -0.02 -0.75
N VAL A 36 -6.57 -0.83 -0.17
CA VAL A 36 -6.61 -2.29 -0.28
C VAL A 36 -7.05 -2.87 1.06
N ILE A 37 -8.01 -3.79 1.03
CA ILE A 37 -8.57 -4.45 2.22
C ILE A 37 -7.82 -5.76 2.46
N GLY A 38 -7.26 -5.90 3.67
CA GLY A 38 -6.32 -6.99 3.99
C GLY A 38 -6.97 -8.34 4.24
N THR A 39 -8.20 -8.35 4.74
CA THR A 39 -8.92 -9.59 5.09
C THR A 39 -10.41 -9.41 4.85
N VAL A 40 -11.06 -10.44 4.32
CA VAL A 40 -12.52 -10.56 4.36
C VAL A 40 -12.91 -11.06 5.75
N SER A 41 -13.32 -10.16 6.62
CA SER A 41 -13.74 -10.48 8.00
C SER A 41 -15.01 -9.69 8.36
N ARG A 42 -15.55 -9.90 9.56
CA ARG A 42 -16.68 -9.08 10.08
C ARG A 42 -16.29 -7.62 10.30
N SER A 43 -15.01 -7.34 10.51
CA SER A 43 -14.46 -6.01 10.76
C SER A 43 -13.21 -5.82 9.90
N PRO A 44 -13.38 -5.62 8.58
CA PRO A 44 -12.25 -5.52 7.67
C PRO A 44 -11.46 -4.24 7.94
N VAL A 45 -10.15 -4.34 7.78
CA VAL A 45 -9.21 -3.22 7.93
C VAL A 45 -8.49 -2.94 6.63
N LEU A 46 -8.07 -1.68 6.47
CA LEU A 46 -7.22 -1.25 5.37
C LEU A 46 -5.83 -1.86 5.56
N ALA A 47 -5.37 -2.69 4.62
CA ALA A 47 -3.97 -3.13 4.56
C ALA A 47 -3.05 -1.95 4.24
N THR A 48 -3.44 -1.14 3.26
CA THR A 48 -2.77 0.11 2.89
C THR A 48 -3.75 1.04 2.16
N CYS A 49 -3.36 2.29 1.99
CA CYS A 49 -4.05 3.27 1.16
C CYS A 49 -3.04 4.22 0.51
N ASN A 50 -3.42 4.82 -0.62
CA ASN A 50 -2.58 5.75 -1.37
C ASN A 50 -2.45 7.12 -0.69
N TYR A 51 -1.57 7.97 -1.20
CA TYR A 51 -1.31 9.28 -0.61
C TYR A 51 -2.53 10.22 -0.62
N THR A 52 -3.39 10.15 -1.64
CA THR A 52 -4.66 10.89 -1.67
C THR A 52 -5.57 10.52 -0.49
N ALA A 53 -5.72 9.22 -0.23
CA ALA A 53 -6.45 8.73 0.95
C ALA A 53 -5.78 9.12 2.28
N ARG A 54 -4.44 9.08 2.35
CA ARG A 54 -3.69 9.51 3.54
C ARG A 54 -3.86 10.99 3.84
N ALA A 55 -3.97 11.84 2.82
CA ALA A 55 -4.13 13.28 2.98
C ALA A 55 -5.43 13.65 3.71
N VAL A 56 -6.47 12.81 3.61
CA VAL A 56 -7.73 12.99 4.34
C VAL A 56 -7.78 12.22 5.67
N GLY A 57 -6.66 11.63 6.09
CA GLY A 57 -6.51 11.00 7.41
C GLY A 57 -6.67 9.48 7.43
N LEU A 58 -6.83 8.82 6.28
CA LEU A 58 -6.84 7.36 6.22
C LEU A 58 -5.44 6.78 6.47
N ARG A 59 -5.39 5.58 7.06
CA ARG A 59 -4.14 4.91 7.42
C ARG A 59 -4.30 3.39 7.41
N SER A 60 -3.19 2.67 7.28
CA SER A 60 -3.18 1.22 7.48
C SER A 60 -3.73 0.83 8.86
N ALA A 61 -4.33 -0.35 8.93
CA ALA A 61 -5.03 -0.91 10.09
C ALA A 61 -6.29 -0.14 10.56
N MET A 62 -6.69 0.93 9.87
CA MET A 62 -7.99 1.57 10.11
C MET A 62 -9.13 0.62 9.71
N LEU A 63 -10.21 0.60 10.49
CA LEU A 63 -11.43 -0.12 10.13
C LEU A 63 -12.03 0.48 8.86
N LEU A 64 -12.51 -0.38 7.95
CA LEU A 64 -13.16 0.07 6.73
C LEU A 64 -14.40 0.93 7.02
N SER A 65 -15.17 0.59 8.07
CA SER A 65 -16.33 1.38 8.49
C SER A 65 -15.95 2.83 8.79
N ASP A 66 -14.87 3.03 9.53
CA ASP A 66 -14.42 4.36 9.95
C ASP A 66 -13.83 5.11 8.75
N ALA A 67 -13.10 4.40 7.88
CA ALA A 67 -12.54 4.95 6.66
C ALA A 67 -13.63 5.49 5.71
N LEU A 68 -14.74 4.78 5.56
CA LEU A 68 -15.86 5.20 4.71
C LEU A 68 -16.65 6.39 5.29
N ILE A 69 -16.60 6.59 6.61
CA ILE A 69 -17.15 7.80 7.25
C ILE A 69 -16.27 9.02 6.90
N ILE A 70 -14.94 8.85 6.96
CA ILE A 70 -13.97 9.92 6.69
C ILE A 70 -13.91 10.25 5.19
N CYS A 71 -13.97 9.23 4.33
CA CYS A 71 -13.82 9.34 2.88
C CYS A 71 -14.91 8.50 2.19
N PRO A 72 -16.12 9.06 1.99
CA PRO A 72 -17.24 8.33 1.40
C PRO A 72 -17.03 7.88 -0.05
N ASP A 73 -16.10 8.54 -0.75
CA ASP A 73 -15.69 8.26 -2.13
C ASP A 73 -14.49 7.30 -2.23
N LEU A 74 -14.08 6.68 -1.11
CA LEU A 74 -12.95 5.74 -1.07
C LEU A 74 -13.19 4.53 -2.00
N ILE A 75 -12.31 4.36 -2.97
CA ILE A 75 -12.28 3.18 -3.83
C ILE A 75 -11.54 2.08 -3.10
N THR A 76 -12.14 0.89 -3.01
CA THR A 76 -11.55 -0.25 -2.29
C THR A 76 -11.37 -1.46 -3.19
N PHE A 77 -10.25 -2.16 -3.00
CA PHE A 77 -9.96 -3.43 -3.65
C PHE A 77 -9.68 -4.52 -2.61
N PRO A 78 -10.14 -5.77 -2.83
CA PRO A 78 -9.64 -6.89 -2.05
C PRO A 78 -8.15 -7.14 -2.39
N ALA A 79 -7.38 -7.62 -1.41
CA ALA A 79 -5.97 -7.93 -1.64
C ALA A 79 -5.77 -9.01 -2.73
N ARG A 80 -5.09 -8.65 -3.83
CA ARG A 80 -4.66 -9.58 -4.90
C ARG A 80 -3.24 -10.09 -4.62
N MET A 81 -3.08 -10.88 -3.54
CA MET A 81 -1.75 -11.29 -3.05
C MET A 81 -0.86 -11.98 -4.09
N GLU A 82 -1.45 -12.76 -5.00
CA GLU A 82 -0.69 -13.42 -6.09
C GLU A 82 -0.06 -12.40 -7.04
N LEU A 83 -0.83 -11.38 -7.44
CA LEU A 83 -0.32 -10.28 -8.24
C LEU A 83 0.80 -9.54 -7.51
N TYR A 84 0.61 -9.21 -6.24
CA TYR A 84 1.61 -8.46 -5.46
C TYR A 84 2.93 -9.23 -5.38
N ARG A 85 2.88 -10.56 -5.21
CA ARG A 85 4.07 -11.42 -5.23
C ARG A 85 4.77 -11.42 -6.58
N SER A 86 4.01 -11.43 -7.68
CA SER A 86 4.58 -11.42 -9.03
C SER A 86 5.35 -10.14 -9.38
N VAL A 87 5.10 -9.03 -8.68
CA VAL A 87 5.79 -7.74 -8.89
C VAL A 87 7.15 -7.68 -8.17
N ILE A 88 7.35 -8.49 -7.11
CA ILE A 88 8.57 -8.45 -6.28
C ILE A 88 9.85 -8.77 -7.08
N PRO A 89 9.92 -9.79 -7.96
CA PRO A 89 11.14 -10.09 -8.70
C PRO A 89 11.64 -8.91 -9.54
N VAL A 90 10.72 -8.19 -10.19
CA VAL A 90 11.05 -7.00 -10.99
C VAL A 90 11.71 -5.91 -10.13
N ILE A 91 11.21 -5.70 -8.90
CA ILE A 91 11.77 -4.71 -7.97
C ILE A 91 13.17 -5.12 -7.50
N ILE A 92 13.40 -6.40 -7.26
CA ILE A 92 14.69 -6.91 -6.75
C ILE A 92 15.77 -6.89 -7.84
N GLU A 93 15.41 -7.17 -9.09
CA GLU A 93 16.35 -7.13 -10.22
C GLU A 93 16.85 -5.71 -10.52
N ASP A 94 16.02 -4.70 -10.26
CA ASP A 94 16.30 -3.28 -10.51
C ASP A 94 16.95 -2.54 -9.30
N ALA A 95 17.10 -3.21 -8.15
CA ALA A 95 17.59 -2.63 -6.89
C ALA A 95 19.08 -2.88 -6.63
#